data_AF-A0A1V4H660-F1
#
_entry.id   AF-A0A1V4H660-F1
#
_cell.length_a   1.000
_cell.length_b   1.000
_cell.length_c   1.000
_cell.angle_alpha   90.00
_cell.angle_beta   90.00
_cell.angle_gamma   90.00
#
_symmetry.space_group_name_H-M   'P 1'
#
loop_
_entity.id
_entity.type
_entity.pdbx_description
1 polymer ?
#
loop_
_entity_poly.entity_id
_entity_poly.type
_entity_poly.pdbx_seq_one_letter_code
_entity_poly.pdbx_strand_id
1 'polypeptide(L)'
;MPQFIEKAFQYAHEADPDAKLFYNDFGLFESPAKLDFTISMIQNLIAKGVPIHGIGVQTHNTIYIPDKDTVDRTLAKLAALGLDIQITEMDMSIYKNATEKYDAITDKQIVDALLVQQAYQYKDMFEVFNKYKAHITGVTFWGLADDRTWLDSTPVSRKDLPLLFDESLKAKSAYWALVDPSKLPVRIQTIHSEQSGALTIDAAGLENPVWDYMTPVSVTGSTYTTASFKTLWHDNSLYVKVEVKDGTVDAMDAIKLFVDGNNRRTPAYDQDDHAYTYSRLQSQGSEGSYMQEEAGGYKGIFRLPLDTTLPAVGKNIGFDVSVTNGTETIHWNDITGQQAVTMANVGLLKFTQASLYTEAKKGTPVIDGEVDTIWNESSMNSTDRYLATSPAQGAKGKFRTLWDDQYLYVLVEVDDPLLSATNAQAHLQDSVELFIDENNHKSSLYENDDAQIRFNYLNQISSRGTFLRDQLRSVTKTVYGEDHNILGYRVEAAIRWNTITPKAGHVMGFDVQVNDDPGIGTRNSVAIWNNLTDMGWVDTSGFGVIRFVEGEVSVGTTAAVLTGDDRAWQAD
;
A
#
# COMPACT_ATOMS: atom_id res chain seq x y z
N MET A 1 14.86 -8.91 31.38
CA MET A 1 13.72 -8.11 31.86
C MET A 1 14.06 -7.50 33.21
N PRO A 2 13.82 -6.20 33.44
CA PRO A 2 14.04 -5.56 34.75
C PRO A 2 13.18 -6.19 35.86
N GLN A 3 13.73 -6.34 37.07
CA GLN A 3 13.03 -6.99 38.20
C GLN A 3 11.83 -6.20 38.72
N PHE A 4 11.76 -4.89 38.47
CA PHE A 4 10.70 -4.05 39.04
C PHE A 4 9.31 -4.39 38.49
N ILE A 5 9.21 -4.88 37.25
CA ILE A 5 7.92 -5.23 36.62
C ILE A 5 7.26 -6.37 37.40
N GLU A 6 8.00 -7.44 37.64
CA GLU A 6 7.55 -8.59 38.44
C GLU A 6 7.12 -8.18 39.85
N LYS A 7 7.93 -7.34 40.51
CA LYS A 7 7.64 -6.87 41.86
C LYS A 7 6.40 -5.99 41.94
N ALA A 8 6.14 -5.16 40.93
CA ALA A 8 4.95 -4.32 40.89
C ALA A 8 3.65 -5.16 40.90
N PHE A 9 3.58 -6.23 40.10
CA PHE A 9 2.43 -7.13 40.10
C PHE A 9 2.27 -7.89 41.43
N GLN A 10 3.37 -8.40 41.99
CA GLN A 10 3.35 -9.09 43.28
C GLN A 10 2.81 -8.18 44.39
N TYR A 11 3.35 -6.96 44.51
CA TYR A 11 2.92 -6.02 45.55
C TYR A 11 1.50 -5.49 45.33
N ALA A 12 1.06 -5.31 44.08
CA ALA A 12 -0.32 -4.93 43.79
C ALA A 12 -1.30 -6.03 44.23
N HIS A 13 -0.98 -7.30 43.97
CA HIS A 13 -1.81 -8.43 44.37
C HIS A 13 -1.80 -8.67 45.88
N GLU A 14 -0.65 -8.45 46.54
CA GLU A 14 -0.56 -8.49 48.01
C GLU A 14 -1.45 -7.41 48.67
N ALA A 15 -1.59 -6.25 48.03
CA ALA A 15 -2.41 -5.16 48.53
C ALA A 15 -3.92 -5.38 48.29
N ASP A 16 -4.30 -5.91 47.13
CA ASP A 16 -5.67 -6.24 46.78
C ASP A 16 -5.71 -7.54 45.93
N PRO A 17 -5.96 -8.70 46.57
CA PRO A 17 -6.01 -9.98 45.86
C PRO A 17 -7.19 -10.13 44.89
N ASP A 18 -8.27 -9.35 45.06
CA ASP A 18 -9.48 -9.44 44.25
C ASP A 18 -9.38 -8.58 42.97
N ALA A 19 -8.44 -7.63 42.93
CA ALA A 19 -8.21 -6.78 41.76
C ALA A 19 -7.61 -7.57 40.58
N LYS A 20 -8.19 -7.39 39.39
CA LYS A 20 -7.56 -7.82 38.14
C LYS A 20 -6.40 -6.88 37.80
N LEU A 21 -5.26 -7.46 37.45
CA LEU A 21 -4.00 -6.75 37.22
C LEU A 21 -3.64 -6.83 35.74
N PHE A 22 -3.46 -5.67 35.12
CA PHE A 22 -3.24 -5.54 33.69
C PHE A 22 -1.85 -4.96 33.39
N TYR A 23 -1.19 -5.48 32.35
CA TYR A 23 -0.12 -4.75 31.66
C TYR A 23 -0.76 -3.88 30.57
N ASN A 24 -0.49 -2.57 30.53
CA ASN A 24 -1.10 -1.64 29.57
C ASN A 24 -0.05 -0.94 28.72
N ASP A 25 -0.23 -0.89 27.39
CA ASP A 25 0.74 -0.26 26.48
C ASP A 25 0.12 0.16 25.13
N PHE A 26 0.74 1.15 24.46
CA PHE A 26 0.40 1.57 23.09
C PHE A 26 1.21 0.82 22.03
N GLY A 27 0.85 0.99 20.76
CA GLY A 27 1.69 0.54 19.65
C GLY A 27 1.67 -0.98 19.42
N LEU A 28 0.78 -1.72 20.10
CA LEU A 28 0.73 -3.18 19.99
C LEU A 28 0.09 -3.64 18.67
N PHE A 29 -0.72 -2.81 18.02
CA PHE A 29 -1.22 -3.09 16.67
C PHE A 29 -0.21 -2.67 15.59
N GLU A 30 0.60 -1.64 15.87
CA GLU A 30 1.43 -0.97 14.88
C GLU A 30 2.86 -1.50 14.83
N SER A 31 3.36 -2.06 15.94
CA SER A 31 4.73 -2.57 16.06
C SER A 31 4.74 -4.07 16.35
N PRO A 32 4.93 -4.92 15.33
CA PRO A 32 5.10 -6.37 15.51
C PRO A 32 6.22 -6.71 16.50
N ALA A 33 7.35 -5.98 16.44
CA ALA A 33 8.46 -6.17 17.37
C ALA A 33 8.07 -5.87 18.83
N LYS A 34 7.30 -4.80 19.07
CA LYS A 34 6.81 -4.47 20.41
C LYS A 34 5.79 -5.49 20.90
N LEU A 35 4.90 -5.96 20.02
CA LEU A 35 3.94 -7.02 20.31
C LEU A 35 4.65 -8.31 20.75
N ASP A 36 5.62 -8.79 19.97
CA ASP A 36 6.33 -10.03 20.27
C ASP A 36 7.19 -9.94 21.54
N PHE A 37 7.81 -8.77 21.78
CA PHE A 37 8.49 -8.49 23.05
C PHE A 37 7.52 -8.54 24.24
N THR A 38 6.35 -7.91 24.11
CA THR A 38 5.31 -7.87 25.14
C THR A 38 4.79 -9.26 25.46
N ILE A 39 4.48 -10.06 24.44
CA ILE A 39 4.05 -11.46 24.58
C ILE A 39 5.11 -12.28 25.32
N SER A 40 6.37 -12.18 24.90
CA SER A 40 7.49 -12.91 25.53
C SER A 40 7.69 -12.52 26.99
N MET A 41 7.55 -11.23 27.28
CA MET A 41 7.62 -10.68 28.63
C MET A 41 6.49 -11.25 29.51
N ILE A 42 5.24 -11.22 29.04
CA ILE A 42 4.08 -11.73 29.77
C ILE A 42 4.18 -13.23 30.00
N GLN A 43 4.58 -14.01 29.00
CA GLN A 43 4.83 -15.44 29.16
C GLN A 43 5.89 -15.72 30.24
N ASN A 44 6.95 -14.90 30.34
CA ASN A 44 7.94 -15.01 31.41
C ASN A 44 7.34 -14.75 32.79
N LEU A 45 6.46 -13.75 32.92
CA LEU A 45 5.77 -13.45 34.17
C LEU A 45 4.82 -14.59 34.57
N ILE A 46 4.04 -15.12 33.63
CA ILE A 46 3.16 -16.28 33.85
C ILE A 46 3.97 -17.50 34.30
N ALA A 47 5.09 -17.80 33.62
CA ALA A 47 5.96 -18.94 33.97
C ALA A 47 6.58 -18.84 35.37
N LYS A 48 6.68 -17.63 35.93
CA LYS A 48 7.16 -17.36 37.29
C LYS A 48 6.03 -17.33 38.34
N GLY A 49 4.78 -17.53 37.95
CA GLY A 49 3.62 -17.46 38.84
C GLY A 49 3.28 -16.04 39.29
N VAL A 50 3.63 -15.02 38.49
CA VAL A 50 3.26 -13.62 38.77
C VAL A 50 1.75 -13.43 38.53
N PRO A 51 1.02 -12.74 39.43
CA PRO A 51 -0.42 -12.52 39.30
C PRO A 51 -0.72 -11.47 38.22
N ILE A 52 -0.76 -11.88 36.96
CA ILE A 52 -1.19 -11.07 35.83
C ILE A 52 -2.49 -11.66 35.28
N HIS A 53 -3.49 -10.80 35.07
CA HIS A 53 -4.85 -11.20 34.73
C HIS A 53 -5.26 -10.73 33.34
N GLY A 54 -4.60 -9.70 32.81
CA GLY A 54 -4.97 -9.14 31.52
C GLY A 54 -3.93 -8.25 30.85
N ILE A 55 -4.27 -7.86 29.62
CA ILE A 55 -3.48 -6.99 28.75
C ILE A 55 -4.37 -5.85 28.29
N GLY A 56 -3.97 -4.62 28.60
CA GLY A 56 -4.53 -3.40 28.09
C GLY A 56 -3.81 -2.99 26.80
N VAL A 57 -4.59 -2.78 25.74
CA VAL A 57 -4.13 -2.23 24.47
C VAL A 57 -4.65 -0.80 24.41
N GLN A 58 -3.78 0.20 24.48
CA GLN A 58 -4.20 1.61 24.52
C GLN A 58 -4.98 1.99 23.25
N THR A 59 -4.49 1.60 22.07
CA THR A 59 -5.18 1.84 20.78
C THR A 59 -5.28 3.34 20.44
N HIS A 60 -4.15 4.06 20.58
CA HIS A 60 -3.94 5.39 19.99
C HIS A 60 -3.54 5.25 18.52
N ASN A 61 -4.53 5.21 17.64
CA ASN A 61 -4.33 4.92 16.23
C ASN A 61 -4.55 6.15 15.35
N THR A 62 -4.35 5.99 14.04
CA THR A 62 -4.79 6.97 13.05
C THR A 62 -5.95 6.40 12.25
N ILE A 63 -6.61 7.21 11.43
CA ILE A 63 -7.67 6.73 10.53
C ILE A 63 -7.16 5.83 9.38
N TYR A 64 -5.84 5.58 9.31
CA TYR A 64 -5.21 4.81 8.24
C TYR A 64 -4.57 3.50 8.70
N ILE A 65 -4.14 3.41 9.95
CA ILE A 65 -3.51 2.21 10.51
C ILE A 65 -4.01 1.97 11.93
N PRO A 66 -4.13 0.70 12.37
CA PRO A 66 -3.80 -0.54 11.66
C PRO A 66 -4.88 -0.98 10.66
N ASP A 67 -4.52 -1.83 9.68
CA ASP A 67 -5.51 -2.53 8.87
C ASP A 67 -6.24 -3.63 9.68
N LYS A 68 -7.36 -4.13 9.14
CA LYS A 68 -8.22 -5.13 9.78
C LYS A 68 -7.50 -6.46 10.09
N ASP A 69 -6.63 -6.93 9.22
CA ASP A 69 -5.89 -8.18 9.39
C ASP A 69 -4.82 -8.05 10.46
N THR A 70 -4.18 -6.88 10.56
CA THR A 70 -3.23 -6.54 11.61
C THR A 70 -3.91 -6.56 12.98
N VAL A 71 -5.12 -6.00 13.10
CA VAL A 71 -5.92 -6.09 14.33
C VAL A 71 -6.26 -7.55 14.65
N ASP A 72 -6.69 -8.33 13.65
CA ASP A 72 -7.06 -9.74 13.81
C ASP A 72 -5.90 -10.60 14.31
N ARG A 73 -4.74 -10.52 13.63
CA ARG A 73 -3.54 -11.28 14.00
C ARG A 73 -3.02 -10.90 15.39
N THR A 74 -3.06 -9.61 15.72
CA THR A 74 -2.64 -9.12 17.04
C THR A 74 -3.53 -9.68 18.14
N LEU A 75 -4.85 -9.58 17.98
CA LEU A 75 -5.79 -10.12 18.96
C LEU A 75 -5.74 -11.65 19.04
N ALA A 76 -5.49 -12.35 17.92
CA ALA A 76 -5.25 -13.79 17.93
C ALA A 76 -4.05 -14.16 18.82
N LYS A 77 -2.92 -13.46 18.65
CA LYS A 77 -1.70 -13.67 19.46
C LYS A 77 -1.95 -13.37 20.95
N LEU A 78 -2.65 -12.28 21.26
CA LEU A 78 -2.97 -11.90 22.64
C LEU A 78 -3.96 -12.88 23.29
N ALA A 79 -5.01 -13.30 22.57
CA ALA A 79 -6.00 -14.25 23.05
C ALA A 79 -5.39 -15.61 23.38
N ALA A 80 -4.35 -16.03 22.64
CA ALA A 80 -3.63 -17.27 22.90
C ALA A 80 -2.89 -17.31 24.25
N LEU A 81 -2.69 -16.16 24.91
CA LEU A 81 -2.13 -16.11 26.27
C LEU A 81 -3.13 -16.53 27.36
N GLY A 82 -4.43 -16.62 27.03
CA GLY A 82 -5.47 -16.98 27.98
C GLY A 82 -5.76 -15.92 29.05
N LEU A 83 -5.30 -14.69 28.83
CA LEU A 83 -5.56 -13.53 29.69
C LEU A 83 -6.74 -12.71 29.15
N ASP A 84 -7.34 -11.86 30.00
CA ASP A 84 -8.32 -10.87 29.57
C ASP A 84 -7.65 -9.82 28.67
N ILE A 85 -8.33 -9.40 27.62
CA ILE A 85 -7.92 -8.26 26.78
C ILE A 85 -8.82 -7.08 27.11
N GLN A 86 -8.25 -5.88 27.23
CA GLN A 86 -9.01 -4.63 27.27
C GLN A 86 -8.45 -3.66 26.24
N ILE A 87 -9.34 -3.02 25.49
CA ILE A 87 -9.00 -1.82 24.72
C ILE A 87 -9.21 -0.65 25.67
N THR A 88 -8.14 0.06 26.03
CA THR A 88 -8.14 0.91 27.24
C THR A 88 -8.21 2.40 26.96
N GLU A 89 -7.70 2.88 25.83
CA GLU A 89 -7.48 4.31 25.57
C GLU A 89 -7.79 4.68 24.10
N MET A 90 -8.86 4.11 23.55
CA MET A 90 -9.12 4.19 22.12
C MET A 90 -9.41 5.62 21.65
N ASP A 91 -8.63 6.08 20.68
CA ASP A 91 -8.87 7.28 19.89
C ASP A 91 -8.22 7.14 18.49
N MET A 92 -8.64 7.93 17.51
CA MET A 92 -8.14 7.85 16.13
C MET A 92 -7.83 9.22 15.54
N SER A 93 -6.56 9.61 15.52
CA SER A 93 -6.14 10.87 14.88
C SER A 93 -6.52 10.88 13.40
N ILE A 94 -7.09 12.00 12.94
CA ILE A 94 -7.36 12.20 11.50
C ILE A 94 -6.09 12.42 10.68
N TYR A 95 -4.94 12.55 11.34
CA TYR A 95 -3.64 12.76 10.72
C TYR A 95 -2.84 11.46 10.65
N LYS A 96 -2.07 11.31 9.57
CA LYS A 96 -1.11 10.24 9.35
C LYS A 96 0.03 10.28 10.38
N ASN A 97 0.51 11.48 10.70
CA ASN A 97 1.63 11.69 11.63
C ASN A 97 1.73 13.15 12.12
N ALA A 98 2.73 13.42 12.95
CA ALA A 98 3.01 14.73 13.55
C ALA A 98 3.45 15.82 12.56
N THR A 99 3.89 15.44 11.35
CA THR A 99 4.42 16.38 10.34
C THR A 99 3.41 16.81 9.29
N GLU A 100 2.38 15.98 9.04
CA GLU A 100 1.27 16.33 8.16
C GLU A 100 0.65 17.66 8.64
N LYS A 101 0.08 18.45 7.74
CA LYS A 101 -0.70 19.65 8.08
C LYS A 101 -1.84 19.79 7.07
N TYR A 102 -3.02 20.15 7.55
CA TYR A 102 -4.07 20.69 6.69
C TYR A 102 -4.02 22.21 6.86
N ASP A 103 -3.93 22.96 5.77
CA ASP A 103 -3.74 24.42 5.79
C ASP A 103 -4.79 25.15 6.64
N ALA A 104 -5.96 24.52 6.84
CA ALA A 104 -6.76 24.60 8.05
C ALA A 104 -7.81 23.46 8.05
N ILE A 105 -8.30 23.05 9.24
CA ILE A 105 -9.55 22.28 9.39
C ILE A 105 -10.74 23.21 9.06
N THR A 106 -10.74 23.83 7.88
CA THR A 106 -11.80 24.72 7.39
C THR A 106 -12.31 24.31 6.02
N ASP A 107 -11.55 23.48 5.29
CA ASP A 107 -12.11 22.81 4.11
C ASP A 107 -13.04 21.69 4.58
N LYS A 108 -14.33 22.02 4.64
CA LYS A 108 -15.37 21.11 5.09
C LYS A 108 -15.38 19.81 4.27
N GLN A 109 -15.06 19.87 2.97
CA GLN A 109 -15.10 18.69 2.11
C GLN A 109 -13.98 17.70 2.48
N ILE A 110 -12.77 18.21 2.73
CA ILE A 110 -11.65 17.39 3.19
C ILE A 110 -11.96 16.78 4.56
N VAL A 111 -12.43 17.61 5.50
CA VAL A 111 -12.73 17.16 6.87
C VAL A 111 -13.85 16.11 6.87
N ASP A 112 -14.93 16.33 6.12
CA ASP A 112 -16.03 15.36 6.00
C ASP A 112 -15.51 14.01 5.50
N ALA A 113 -14.64 14.00 4.47
CA ALA A 113 -14.04 12.77 3.95
C ALA A 113 -13.17 12.05 4.99
N LEU A 114 -12.35 12.78 5.75
CA LEU A 114 -11.54 12.21 6.84
C LEU A 114 -12.41 11.62 7.96
N LEU A 115 -13.51 12.28 8.32
CA LEU A 115 -14.45 11.79 9.33
C LEU A 115 -15.24 10.56 8.87
N VAL A 116 -15.54 10.45 7.58
CA VAL A 116 -16.09 9.21 7.00
C VAL A 116 -15.05 8.10 7.05
N GLN A 117 -13.80 8.36 6.65
CA GLN A 117 -12.71 7.38 6.75
C GLN A 117 -12.52 6.90 8.20
N GLN A 118 -12.52 7.82 9.18
CA GLN A 118 -12.49 7.49 10.60
C GLN A 118 -13.62 6.54 11.00
N ALA A 119 -14.84 6.80 10.52
CA ALA A 119 -15.99 5.96 10.83
C ALA A 119 -15.84 4.53 10.30
N TYR A 120 -15.34 4.37 9.07
CA TYR A 120 -15.07 3.05 8.52
C TYR A 120 -13.93 2.34 9.25
N GLN A 121 -12.88 3.07 9.65
CA GLN A 121 -11.80 2.51 10.47
C GLN A 121 -12.33 1.98 11.82
N TYR A 122 -13.19 2.75 12.51
CA TYR A 122 -13.87 2.27 13.71
C TYR A 122 -14.74 1.03 13.45
N LYS A 123 -15.54 1.05 12.37
CA LYS A 123 -16.38 -0.09 11.98
C LYS A 123 -15.54 -1.35 11.78
N ASP A 124 -14.47 -1.26 10.99
CA ASP A 124 -13.62 -2.40 10.65
C ASP A 124 -12.92 -2.97 11.90
N MET A 125 -12.43 -2.12 12.80
CA MET A 125 -11.84 -2.55 14.07
C MET A 125 -12.87 -3.22 14.99
N PHE A 126 -14.07 -2.66 15.13
CA PHE A 126 -15.11 -3.23 15.99
C PHE A 126 -15.70 -4.53 15.44
N GLU A 127 -15.70 -4.74 14.12
CA GLU A 127 -16.01 -6.05 13.53
C GLU A 127 -15.03 -7.12 14.02
N VAL A 128 -13.72 -6.80 14.09
CA VAL A 128 -12.70 -7.72 14.64
C VAL A 128 -12.84 -7.85 16.15
N PHE A 129 -13.07 -6.75 16.89
CA PHE A 129 -13.28 -6.82 18.34
C PHE A 129 -14.46 -7.74 18.69
N ASN A 130 -15.55 -7.67 17.91
CA ASN A 130 -16.69 -8.55 18.06
C ASN A 130 -16.35 -10.03 17.79
N LYS A 131 -15.44 -10.33 16.86
CA LYS A 131 -14.90 -11.69 16.65
C LYS A 131 -14.19 -12.22 17.90
N TYR A 132 -13.48 -11.36 18.63
CA TYR A 132 -12.74 -11.69 19.86
C TYR A 132 -13.49 -11.34 21.17
N LYS A 133 -14.81 -11.13 21.13
CA LYS A 133 -15.62 -10.72 22.30
C LYS A 133 -15.57 -11.67 23.51
N ALA A 134 -15.13 -12.91 23.32
CA ALA A 134 -14.92 -13.85 24.42
C ALA A 134 -13.65 -13.55 25.24
N HIS A 135 -12.70 -12.82 24.65
CA HIS A 135 -11.42 -12.42 25.25
C HIS A 135 -11.38 -10.93 25.59
N ILE A 136 -12.08 -10.09 24.83
CA ILE A 136 -12.15 -8.64 25.07
C ILE A 136 -13.21 -8.37 26.15
N THR A 137 -12.76 -7.96 27.33
CA THR A 137 -13.61 -7.69 28.49
C THR A 137 -14.05 -6.23 28.62
N GLY A 138 -13.47 -5.32 27.83
CA GLY A 138 -13.83 -3.91 27.83
C GLY A 138 -13.21 -3.13 26.67
N VAL A 139 -13.93 -2.10 26.22
CA VAL A 139 -13.44 -1.09 25.28
C VAL A 139 -13.74 0.29 25.86
N THR A 140 -12.69 1.09 26.07
CA THR A 140 -12.75 2.43 26.67
C THR A 140 -12.14 3.44 25.70
N PHE A 141 -12.84 4.56 25.51
CA PHE A 141 -12.37 5.68 24.68
C PHE A 141 -11.59 6.68 25.54
N TRP A 142 -10.53 7.27 24.99
CA TRP A 142 -9.68 8.22 25.71
C TRP A 142 -10.20 9.66 25.64
N GLY A 143 -11.47 9.82 25.96
CA GLY A 143 -12.17 11.09 25.95
C GLY A 143 -13.63 10.91 25.56
N LEU A 144 -14.42 11.97 25.81
CA LEU A 144 -15.82 12.00 25.42
C LEU A 144 -15.98 12.62 24.02
N ALA A 145 -15.41 13.80 23.82
CA ALA A 145 -15.62 14.60 22.61
C ALA A 145 -14.35 15.37 22.22
N ASP A 146 -14.32 15.82 20.96
CA ASP A 146 -13.17 16.48 20.36
C ASP A 146 -12.78 17.80 21.06
N ASP A 147 -13.62 18.38 21.94
CA ASP A 147 -13.37 19.67 22.62
C ASP A 147 -12.21 19.62 23.63
N ARG A 148 -11.85 18.43 24.13
CA ARG A 148 -10.83 18.25 25.18
C ARG A 148 -9.91 17.05 24.95
N THR A 149 -9.70 16.67 23.70
CA THR A 149 -8.73 15.62 23.38
C THR A 149 -7.30 16.04 23.76
N TRP A 150 -6.51 15.10 24.27
CA TRP A 150 -5.09 15.31 24.55
C TRP A 150 -4.26 15.54 23.27
N LEU A 151 -4.74 15.02 22.14
CA LEU A 151 -4.11 15.11 20.82
C LEU A 151 -4.05 16.54 20.27
N ASP A 152 -4.79 17.49 20.86
CA ASP A 152 -4.68 18.92 20.52
C ASP A 152 -3.30 19.52 20.88
N SER A 153 -2.55 18.86 21.77
CA SER A 153 -1.31 19.38 22.34
C SER A 153 -0.09 18.47 22.19
N THR A 154 -0.31 17.17 21.97
CA THR A 154 0.74 16.13 21.93
C THR A 154 0.41 15.14 20.82
N PRO A 155 1.37 14.72 19.97
CA PRO A 155 2.80 15.05 19.99
C PRO A 155 3.13 16.45 19.46
N VAL A 156 2.15 17.14 18.85
CA VAL A 156 2.28 18.50 18.32
C VAL A 156 1.08 19.34 18.73
N SER A 157 1.27 20.64 18.86
CA SER A 157 0.17 21.57 19.14
C SER A 157 -0.61 21.88 17.86
N ARG A 158 -1.77 21.26 17.71
CA ARG A 158 -2.70 21.41 16.59
C ARG A 158 -4.01 20.70 16.91
N LYS A 159 -5.14 21.29 16.50
CA LYS A 159 -6.47 20.68 16.61
C LYS A 159 -6.53 19.29 15.95
N ASP A 160 -7.10 18.31 16.64
CA ASP A 160 -7.44 16.99 16.11
C ASP A 160 -8.95 16.69 16.30
N LEU A 161 -9.48 15.67 15.63
CA LEU A 161 -10.87 15.24 15.72
C LEU A 161 -11.00 13.72 15.99
N PRO A 162 -10.44 13.18 17.09
CA PRO A 162 -10.19 11.75 17.19
C PRO A 162 -11.31 10.91 17.83
N LEU A 163 -12.35 11.55 18.39
CA LEU A 163 -13.36 10.89 19.24
C LEU A 163 -14.71 10.73 18.54
N LEU A 164 -15.68 10.14 19.23
CA LEU A 164 -17.00 9.81 18.68
C LEU A 164 -17.95 11.00 18.57
N PHE A 165 -17.71 12.06 19.33
CA PHE A 165 -18.54 13.25 19.41
C PHE A 165 -17.72 14.51 19.07
N ASP A 166 -18.35 15.44 18.37
CA ASP A 166 -17.73 16.72 18.01
C ASP A 166 -17.64 17.68 19.21
N GLU A 167 -17.05 18.86 19.01
CA GLU A 167 -16.86 19.88 20.05
C GLU A 167 -18.19 20.41 20.65
N SER A 168 -19.33 20.15 20.00
CA SER A 168 -20.68 20.50 20.45
C SER A 168 -21.46 19.31 21.01
N LEU A 169 -20.78 18.19 21.30
CA LEU A 169 -21.35 16.92 21.79
C LEU A 169 -22.37 16.31 20.83
N LYS A 170 -22.25 16.55 19.52
CA LYS A 170 -23.06 15.87 18.50
C LYS A 170 -22.33 14.62 18.03
N ALA A 171 -23.10 13.57 17.79
CA ALA A 171 -22.58 12.30 17.30
C ALA A 171 -21.99 12.47 15.90
N LYS A 172 -20.72 12.09 15.74
CA LYS A 172 -20.03 12.02 14.44
C LYS A 172 -20.38 10.71 13.71
N SER A 173 -19.98 10.59 12.44
CA SER A 173 -20.05 9.32 11.71
C SER A 173 -19.36 8.17 12.47
N ALA A 174 -18.28 8.47 13.20
CA ALA A 174 -17.59 7.51 14.08
C ALA A 174 -18.51 6.89 15.15
N TYR A 175 -19.42 7.66 15.75
CA TYR A 175 -20.43 7.10 16.67
C TYR A 175 -21.37 6.14 15.95
N TRP A 176 -21.87 6.54 14.77
CA TRP A 176 -22.81 5.73 14.00
C TRP A 176 -22.17 4.44 13.46
N ALA A 177 -20.87 4.45 13.18
CA ALA A 177 -20.12 3.24 12.84
C ALA A 177 -20.26 2.12 13.87
N LEU A 178 -20.42 2.48 15.15
CA LEU A 178 -20.53 1.52 16.25
C LEU A 178 -21.98 1.15 16.56
N VAL A 179 -22.91 2.10 16.41
CA VAL A 179 -24.30 1.94 16.85
C VAL A 179 -25.22 1.47 15.73
N ASP A 180 -25.04 1.99 14.53
CA ASP A 180 -25.88 1.71 13.36
C ASP A 180 -25.10 2.01 12.07
N PRO A 181 -24.28 1.07 11.58
CA PRO A 181 -23.43 1.25 10.40
C PRO A 181 -24.20 1.62 9.12
N SER A 182 -25.51 1.37 9.07
CA SER A 182 -26.37 1.72 7.92
C SER A 182 -26.53 3.23 7.73
N LYS A 183 -26.20 4.03 8.76
CA LYS A 183 -26.20 5.50 8.71
C LYS A 183 -24.88 6.11 8.24
N LEU A 184 -23.87 5.29 7.95
CA LEU A 184 -22.61 5.81 7.45
C LEU A 184 -22.80 6.43 6.06
N PRO A 185 -22.23 7.63 5.82
CA PRO A 185 -22.09 8.14 4.46
C PRO A 185 -21.24 7.19 3.62
N VAL A 186 -21.42 7.21 2.30
CA VAL A 186 -20.60 6.40 1.38
C VAL A 186 -19.14 6.79 1.54
N ARG A 187 -18.27 5.78 1.76
CA ARG A 187 -16.81 5.97 1.72
C ARG A 187 -16.37 6.18 0.28
N ILE A 188 -15.86 7.37 -0.01
CA ILE A 188 -15.24 7.67 -1.30
C ILE A 188 -13.88 6.98 -1.36
N GLN A 189 -13.75 6.00 -2.23
CA GLN A 189 -12.50 5.31 -2.53
C GLN A 189 -11.73 6.06 -3.60
N THR A 190 -10.40 5.89 -3.60
CA THR A 190 -9.51 6.45 -4.62
C THR A 190 -8.75 5.32 -5.31
N ILE A 191 -8.65 5.39 -6.63
CA ILE A 191 -7.81 4.52 -7.45
C ILE A 191 -6.85 5.36 -8.29
N HIS A 192 -5.78 4.73 -8.75
CA HIS A 192 -4.81 5.35 -9.64
C HIS A 192 -4.97 4.80 -11.06
N SER A 193 -4.94 5.69 -12.04
CA SER A 193 -4.89 5.35 -13.46
C SER A 193 -3.54 5.79 -14.00
N GLU A 194 -2.74 4.81 -14.43
CA GLU A 194 -1.40 5.06 -14.94
C GLU A 194 -1.43 5.54 -16.39
N GLN A 195 -0.49 6.43 -16.72
CA GLN A 195 -0.33 6.88 -18.09
C GLN A 195 0.13 5.71 -18.97
N SER A 196 -0.39 5.65 -20.18
CA SER A 196 -0.07 4.64 -21.19
C SER A 196 0.19 5.31 -22.54
N GLY A 197 0.62 4.53 -23.54
CA GLY A 197 0.46 4.91 -24.94
C GLY A 197 -0.99 4.76 -25.41
N ALA A 198 -1.31 5.27 -26.59
CA ALA A 198 -2.63 5.05 -27.18
C ALA A 198 -2.92 3.54 -27.33
N LEU A 199 -4.07 3.09 -26.84
CA LEU A 199 -4.51 1.70 -26.95
C LEU A 199 -5.51 1.55 -28.08
N THR A 200 -5.36 0.46 -28.84
CA THR A 200 -6.37 0.03 -29.81
C THR A 200 -7.50 -0.67 -29.06
N ILE A 201 -8.75 -0.38 -29.40
CA ILE A 201 -9.92 -0.97 -28.75
C ILE A 201 -10.52 -2.05 -29.65
N ASP A 202 -9.90 -3.22 -29.56
CA ASP A 202 -10.24 -4.45 -30.25
C ASP A 202 -9.75 -5.66 -29.41
N ALA A 203 -9.73 -6.84 -30.01
CA ALA A 203 -9.18 -8.04 -29.36
C ALA A 203 -7.70 -7.88 -28.95
N ALA A 204 -6.89 -7.11 -29.70
CA ALA A 204 -5.50 -6.85 -29.34
C ALA A 204 -5.38 -5.92 -28.12
N GLY A 205 -6.32 -4.98 -27.95
CA GLY A 205 -6.43 -4.15 -26.76
C GLY A 205 -6.69 -4.92 -25.46
N LEU A 206 -7.52 -5.98 -25.52
CA LEU A 206 -7.78 -6.85 -24.37
C LEU A 206 -6.53 -7.60 -23.90
N GLU A 207 -5.72 -8.03 -24.86
CA GLU A 207 -4.48 -8.79 -24.65
C GLU A 207 -3.23 -7.90 -24.52
N ASN A 208 -3.41 -6.58 -24.36
CA ASN A 208 -2.27 -5.68 -24.21
C ASN A 208 -1.48 -6.03 -22.94
N PRO A 209 -0.16 -6.30 -23.05
CA PRO A 209 0.65 -6.74 -21.91
C PRO A 209 0.69 -5.78 -20.72
N VAL A 210 0.42 -4.48 -20.92
CA VAL A 210 0.39 -3.51 -19.82
C VAL A 210 -0.63 -3.91 -18.76
N TRP A 211 -1.75 -4.50 -19.15
CA TRP A 211 -2.76 -4.97 -18.20
C TRP A 211 -2.23 -6.02 -17.23
N ASP A 212 -1.23 -6.82 -17.62
CA ASP A 212 -0.68 -7.89 -16.80
C ASP A 212 0.18 -7.38 -15.64
N TYR A 213 0.59 -6.11 -15.67
CA TYR A 213 1.38 -5.46 -14.60
C TYR A 213 0.52 -4.69 -13.60
N MET A 214 -0.79 -4.68 -13.78
CA MET A 214 -1.72 -3.91 -12.95
C MET A 214 -2.50 -4.81 -11.99
N THR A 215 -2.67 -4.32 -10.75
CA THR A 215 -3.57 -4.93 -9.76
C THR A 215 -5.02 -4.57 -10.10
N PRO A 216 -5.92 -5.55 -10.28
CA PRO A 216 -7.32 -5.28 -10.55
C PRO A 216 -8.03 -4.73 -9.30
N VAL A 217 -8.88 -3.72 -9.49
CA VAL A 217 -9.77 -3.19 -8.46
C VAL A 217 -11.03 -4.03 -8.43
N SER A 218 -11.38 -4.56 -7.26
CA SER A 218 -12.56 -5.41 -7.09
C SER A 218 -13.85 -4.60 -7.03
N VAL A 219 -14.90 -5.13 -7.65
CA VAL A 219 -16.29 -4.68 -7.53
C VAL A 219 -17.07 -5.79 -6.83
N THR A 220 -17.54 -5.53 -5.61
CA THR A 220 -18.08 -6.58 -4.73
C THR A 220 -19.59 -6.42 -4.48
N GLY A 221 -20.33 -7.53 -4.58
CA GLY A 221 -21.75 -7.65 -4.18
C GLY A 221 -21.98 -8.67 -3.06
N SER A 222 -23.22 -8.76 -2.58
CA SER A 222 -23.61 -9.61 -1.44
C SER A 222 -23.87 -11.08 -1.77
N THR A 223 -24.13 -11.42 -3.04
CA THR A 223 -24.72 -12.70 -3.42
C THR A 223 -23.87 -13.51 -4.40
N TYR A 224 -23.37 -12.98 -5.52
CA TYR A 224 -22.27 -13.53 -6.34
C TYR A 224 -21.76 -12.48 -7.37
N THR A 225 -20.75 -12.88 -8.15
CA THR A 225 -20.02 -12.18 -9.23
C THR A 225 -19.15 -11.00 -8.79
N THR A 226 -17.91 -11.31 -8.39
CA THR A 226 -16.82 -10.35 -8.20
C THR A 226 -16.27 -9.91 -9.56
N ALA A 227 -16.87 -8.86 -10.10
CA ALA A 227 -16.26 -8.16 -11.21
C ALA A 227 -14.99 -7.46 -10.74
N SER A 228 -14.08 -7.18 -11.66
CA SER A 228 -12.92 -6.35 -11.37
C SER A 228 -12.62 -5.46 -12.54
N PHE A 229 -11.92 -4.37 -12.31
CA PHE A 229 -11.54 -3.46 -13.38
C PHE A 229 -10.14 -2.89 -13.20
N LYS A 230 -9.57 -2.43 -14.31
CA LYS A 230 -8.28 -1.77 -14.41
C LYS A 230 -8.45 -0.50 -15.25
N THR A 231 -7.66 0.52 -14.96
CA THR A 231 -7.73 1.81 -15.66
C THR A 231 -6.36 2.30 -16.12
N LEU A 232 -6.29 2.74 -17.38
CA LEU A 232 -5.13 3.43 -17.94
C LEU A 232 -5.59 4.74 -18.58
N TRP A 233 -4.70 5.71 -18.76
CA TRP A 233 -5.04 6.93 -19.50
C TRP A 233 -3.99 7.30 -20.54
N HIS A 234 -4.42 7.97 -21.60
CA HIS A 234 -3.55 8.57 -22.61
C HIS A 234 -4.26 9.76 -23.24
N ASP A 235 -3.59 10.91 -23.31
CA ASP A 235 -4.16 12.18 -23.76
C ASP A 235 -5.54 12.42 -23.11
N ASN A 236 -6.59 12.53 -23.92
CA ASN A 236 -7.97 12.81 -23.50
C ASN A 236 -8.81 11.54 -23.47
N SER A 237 -8.24 10.42 -23.05
CA SER A 237 -8.91 9.13 -23.06
C SER A 237 -8.57 8.32 -21.81
N LEU A 238 -9.62 7.84 -21.16
CA LEU A 238 -9.54 6.84 -20.11
C LEU A 238 -9.86 5.47 -20.72
N TYR A 239 -8.97 4.52 -20.54
CA TYR A 239 -9.18 3.12 -20.90
C TYR A 239 -9.60 2.34 -19.65
N VAL A 240 -10.67 1.58 -19.76
CA VAL A 240 -11.20 0.76 -18.67
C VAL A 240 -11.32 -0.67 -19.16
N LYS A 241 -10.61 -1.60 -18.53
CA LYS A 241 -10.79 -3.05 -18.74
C LYS A 241 -11.60 -3.58 -17.57
N VAL A 242 -12.74 -4.23 -17.85
CA VAL A 242 -13.63 -4.82 -16.84
C VAL A 242 -13.77 -6.30 -17.10
N GLU A 243 -13.60 -7.11 -16.07
CA GLU A 243 -13.75 -8.57 -16.12
C GLU A 243 -14.88 -8.98 -15.18
N VAL A 244 -15.87 -9.70 -15.69
CA VAL A 244 -17.09 -10.07 -14.97
C VAL A 244 -17.19 -11.60 -14.89
N LYS A 245 -17.32 -12.13 -13.68
CA LYS A 245 -17.48 -13.57 -13.42
C LYS A 245 -18.96 -13.98 -13.40
N ASP A 246 -19.51 -14.22 -14.57
CA ASP A 246 -20.93 -14.54 -14.74
C ASP A 246 -21.15 -15.73 -15.69
N GLY A 247 -21.48 -16.88 -15.11
CA GLY A 247 -21.71 -18.12 -15.85
C GLY A 247 -23.09 -18.22 -16.51
N THR A 248 -24.00 -17.29 -16.24
CA THR A 248 -25.33 -17.22 -16.84
C THR A 248 -25.41 -16.02 -17.76
N VAL A 249 -26.06 -16.15 -18.91
CA VAL A 249 -26.23 -15.02 -19.84
C VAL A 249 -27.66 -14.50 -19.69
N ASP A 250 -27.82 -13.27 -19.21
CA ASP A 250 -29.10 -12.55 -19.14
C ASP A 250 -29.10 -11.33 -20.09
N ALA A 251 -30.29 -10.91 -20.53
CA ALA A 251 -30.46 -9.73 -21.35
C ALA A 251 -30.14 -8.42 -20.60
N MET A 252 -30.18 -8.44 -19.27
CA MET A 252 -29.86 -7.31 -18.40
C MET A 252 -28.37 -7.22 -18.06
N ASP A 253 -27.56 -8.23 -18.41
CA ASP A 253 -26.14 -8.23 -18.12
C ASP A 253 -25.46 -7.04 -18.78
N ALA A 254 -24.83 -6.20 -17.97
CA ALA A 254 -24.27 -4.94 -18.44
C ALA A 254 -23.13 -4.44 -17.57
N ILE A 255 -22.22 -3.69 -18.20
CA ILE A 255 -21.23 -2.86 -17.53
C ILE A 255 -21.67 -1.40 -17.70
N LYS A 256 -21.67 -0.65 -16.60
CA LYS A 256 -21.89 0.80 -16.59
C LYS A 256 -20.68 1.51 -16.04
N LEU A 257 -20.23 2.55 -16.74
CA LEU A 257 -19.09 3.37 -16.37
C LEU A 257 -19.55 4.81 -16.22
N PHE A 258 -19.20 5.43 -15.10
CA PHE A 258 -19.59 6.79 -14.75
C PHE A 258 -18.34 7.66 -14.67
N VAL A 259 -18.38 8.84 -15.29
CA VAL A 259 -17.30 9.82 -15.30
C VAL A 259 -17.88 11.17 -14.91
N ASP A 260 -17.30 11.80 -13.90
CA ASP A 260 -17.46 13.21 -13.55
C ASP A 260 -16.11 13.88 -13.81
N GLY A 261 -15.98 14.57 -14.94
CA GLY A 261 -14.69 15.05 -15.44
C GLY A 261 -14.04 16.07 -14.50
N ASN A 262 -14.83 16.99 -13.95
CA ASN A 262 -14.36 18.10 -13.13
C ASN A 262 -14.27 17.74 -11.64
N ASN A 263 -14.75 16.56 -11.25
CA ASN A 263 -14.75 16.02 -9.90
C ASN A 263 -15.49 16.91 -8.87
N ARG A 264 -16.51 17.65 -9.30
CA ARG A 264 -17.33 18.44 -8.38
C ARG A 264 -18.25 17.58 -7.55
N ARG A 265 -18.58 16.36 -8.01
CA ARG A 265 -19.41 15.37 -7.33
C ARG A 265 -20.70 16.01 -6.82
N THR A 266 -21.47 16.54 -7.76
CA THR A 266 -22.65 17.35 -7.46
C THR A 266 -23.89 16.48 -7.22
N PRO A 267 -24.89 16.99 -6.46
CA PRO A 267 -26.16 16.30 -6.25
C PRO A 267 -27.01 16.09 -7.52
N ALA A 268 -26.62 16.67 -8.66
CA ALA A 268 -27.34 16.57 -9.93
C ALA A 268 -26.33 16.56 -11.08
N TYR A 269 -26.65 15.89 -12.18
CA TYR A 269 -25.77 15.80 -13.35
C TYR A 269 -25.37 17.17 -13.92
N ASP A 270 -24.07 17.35 -14.10
CA ASP A 270 -23.44 18.47 -14.80
C ASP A 270 -23.11 18.11 -16.27
N GLN A 271 -22.59 19.07 -17.03
CA GLN A 271 -22.36 18.90 -18.48
C GLN A 271 -21.28 17.87 -18.82
N ASP A 272 -20.28 17.73 -17.94
CA ASP A 272 -19.16 16.81 -18.06
C ASP A 272 -19.41 15.45 -17.40
N ASP A 273 -20.62 15.26 -16.84
CA ASP A 273 -21.04 13.99 -16.28
C ASP A 273 -21.53 13.05 -17.38
N HIS A 274 -20.96 11.85 -17.42
CA HIS A 274 -21.28 10.84 -18.40
C HIS A 274 -21.54 9.49 -17.75
N ALA A 275 -22.55 8.79 -18.26
CA ALA A 275 -22.84 7.40 -17.94
C ALA A 275 -22.85 6.59 -19.23
N TYR A 276 -21.91 5.66 -19.35
CA TYR A 276 -21.77 4.73 -20.47
C TYR A 276 -22.34 3.39 -20.06
N THR A 277 -23.21 2.79 -20.88
CA THR A 277 -23.79 1.46 -20.63
C THR A 277 -23.46 0.53 -21.79
N TYR A 278 -22.90 -0.63 -21.47
CA TYR A 278 -22.51 -1.66 -22.43
C TYR A 278 -23.20 -2.97 -22.05
N SER A 279 -24.13 -3.43 -22.89
CA SER A 279 -24.79 -4.72 -22.68
C SER A 279 -23.86 -5.86 -23.09
N ARG A 280 -23.85 -6.94 -22.31
CA ARG A 280 -23.15 -8.19 -22.64
C ARG A 280 -23.54 -8.73 -24.02
N LEU A 281 -24.84 -8.66 -24.35
CA LEU A 281 -25.40 -9.17 -25.60
C LEU A 281 -25.26 -8.21 -26.79
N GLN A 282 -24.64 -7.04 -26.61
CA GLN A 282 -24.41 -6.11 -27.70
C GLN A 282 -23.45 -6.73 -28.73
N SER A 283 -23.74 -6.60 -30.02
CA SER A 283 -22.86 -7.08 -31.10
C SER A 283 -21.46 -6.47 -30.94
N GLN A 284 -20.41 -7.29 -31.01
CA GLN A 284 -19.03 -6.84 -30.79
C GLN A 284 -18.70 -5.57 -31.57
N GLY A 285 -18.26 -4.53 -30.85
CA GLY A 285 -17.59 -3.36 -31.42
C GLY A 285 -18.49 -2.21 -31.88
N SER A 286 -18.56 -1.15 -31.08
CA SER A 286 -18.61 0.23 -31.59
C SER A 286 -17.22 0.86 -31.44
N GLU A 287 -16.86 1.83 -32.28
CA GLU A 287 -15.58 2.53 -32.17
C GLU A 287 -15.35 3.00 -30.73
N GLY A 288 -14.31 2.49 -30.07
CA GLY A 288 -14.01 2.79 -28.66
C GLY A 288 -14.57 1.82 -27.60
N SER A 289 -15.14 0.67 -27.98
CA SER A 289 -15.56 -0.38 -27.02
C SER A 289 -15.50 -1.78 -27.62
N TYR A 290 -14.98 -2.75 -26.88
CA TYR A 290 -14.93 -4.16 -27.29
C TYR A 290 -15.36 -5.07 -26.13
N MET A 291 -16.15 -6.11 -26.44
CA MET A 291 -16.73 -7.06 -25.49
C MET A 291 -16.46 -8.49 -25.94
N GLN A 292 -16.00 -9.36 -25.04
CA GLN A 292 -15.64 -10.76 -25.31
C GLN A 292 -16.25 -11.71 -24.28
N GLU A 293 -16.91 -12.76 -24.75
CA GLU A 293 -17.36 -13.87 -23.90
C GLU A 293 -16.18 -14.72 -23.45
N GLU A 294 -16.22 -15.18 -22.20
CA GLU A 294 -15.24 -16.08 -21.62
C GLU A 294 -15.88 -17.27 -20.89
N ALA A 295 -15.08 -18.29 -20.61
CA ALA A 295 -15.54 -19.40 -19.79
C ALA A 295 -15.94 -18.90 -18.40
N GLY A 296 -17.25 -18.91 -18.11
CA GLY A 296 -17.80 -18.48 -16.82
C GLY A 296 -17.90 -16.97 -16.63
N GLY A 297 -17.89 -16.17 -17.71
CA GLY A 297 -17.97 -14.72 -17.62
C GLY A 297 -17.84 -13.99 -18.94
N TYR A 298 -17.51 -12.70 -18.86
CA TYR A 298 -17.22 -11.86 -20.01
C TYR A 298 -16.24 -10.74 -19.63
N LYS A 299 -15.55 -10.19 -20.63
CA LYS A 299 -14.63 -9.06 -20.47
C LYS A 299 -14.99 -7.93 -21.43
N GLY A 300 -14.77 -6.71 -20.97
CA GLY A 300 -14.92 -5.50 -21.77
C GLY A 300 -13.69 -4.62 -21.68
N ILE A 301 -13.33 -3.98 -22.79
CA ILE A 301 -12.38 -2.87 -22.80
C ILE A 301 -13.03 -1.66 -23.49
N PHE A 302 -12.95 -0.52 -22.82
CA PHE A 302 -13.66 0.70 -23.19
C PHE A 302 -12.70 1.88 -23.22
N ARG A 303 -12.86 2.74 -24.21
CA ARG A 303 -12.21 4.05 -24.28
C ARG A 303 -13.26 5.10 -24.02
N LEU A 304 -13.14 5.78 -22.89
CA LEU A 304 -14.00 6.88 -22.49
C LEU A 304 -13.32 8.20 -22.84
N PRO A 305 -13.96 9.09 -23.61
CA PRO A 305 -13.41 10.42 -23.87
C PRO A 305 -13.41 11.24 -22.58
N LEU A 306 -12.34 11.98 -22.36
CA LEU A 306 -12.21 12.95 -21.27
C LEU A 306 -12.21 14.36 -21.84
N ASP A 307 -12.65 15.35 -21.05
CA ASP A 307 -12.45 16.75 -21.39
C ASP A 307 -10.94 17.05 -21.48
N THR A 308 -10.53 17.71 -22.55
CA THR A 308 -9.11 17.94 -22.87
C THR A 308 -8.35 18.80 -21.86
N THR A 309 -9.06 19.46 -20.94
CA THR A 309 -8.46 20.34 -19.93
C THR A 309 -8.11 19.62 -18.62
N LEU A 310 -8.60 18.39 -18.42
CA LEU A 310 -8.57 17.70 -17.13
C LEU A 310 -7.46 16.64 -16.96
N PRO A 311 -7.13 15.79 -17.95
CA PRO A 311 -6.14 14.73 -17.76
C PRO A 311 -4.73 15.30 -17.69
N ALA A 312 -4.14 15.24 -16.49
CA ALA A 312 -2.75 15.52 -16.22
C ALA A 312 -2.33 14.78 -14.95
N VAL A 313 -1.04 14.41 -14.86
CA VAL A 313 -0.49 13.76 -13.67
C VAL A 313 -0.82 14.58 -12.42
N GLY A 314 -1.40 13.91 -11.41
CA GLY A 314 -1.84 14.51 -10.16
C GLY A 314 -3.25 15.09 -10.15
N LYS A 315 -3.96 15.10 -11.29
CA LYS A 315 -5.39 15.49 -11.35
C LYS A 315 -6.30 14.31 -11.05
N ASN A 316 -7.50 14.62 -10.53
CA ASN A 316 -8.53 13.66 -10.19
C ASN A 316 -9.80 13.92 -11.00
N ILE A 317 -10.49 12.84 -11.36
CA ILE A 317 -11.88 12.85 -11.84
C ILE A 317 -12.75 12.05 -10.87
N GLY A 318 -14.06 12.28 -10.89
CA GLY A 318 -15.03 11.35 -10.32
C GLY A 318 -15.22 10.15 -11.25
N PHE A 319 -15.23 8.94 -10.69
CA PHE A 319 -15.35 7.70 -11.47
C PHE A 319 -16.11 6.63 -10.70
N ASP A 320 -16.93 5.85 -11.39
CA ASP A 320 -17.53 4.65 -10.81
C ASP A 320 -17.77 3.55 -11.86
N VAL A 321 -17.81 2.31 -11.39
CA VAL A 321 -18.12 1.12 -12.17
C VAL A 321 -19.30 0.42 -11.54
N SER A 322 -20.30 0.10 -12.34
CA SER A 322 -21.39 -0.79 -11.92
C SER A 322 -21.53 -1.96 -12.88
N VAL A 323 -21.83 -3.13 -12.33
CA VAL A 323 -22.06 -4.34 -13.10
C VAL A 323 -23.42 -4.90 -12.74
N THR A 324 -24.26 -5.12 -13.75
CA THR A 324 -25.57 -5.75 -13.60
C THR A 324 -25.45 -7.20 -14.05
N ASN A 325 -25.95 -8.13 -13.23
CA ASN A 325 -26.14 -9.54 -13.55
C ASN A 325 -27.61 -9.88 -13.29
N GLY A 326 -28.38 -10.10 -14.37
CA GLY A 326 -29.84 -10.25 -14.27
C GLY A 326 -30.51 -9.10 -13.52
N THR A 327 -31.05 -9.36 -12.33
CA THR A 327 -31.75 -8.35 -11.50
C THR A 327 -30.88 -7.68 -10.44
N GLU A 328 -29.65 -8.15 -10.24
CA GLU A 328 -28.74 -7.63 -9.22
C GLU A 328 -27.75 -6.66 -9.87
N THR A 329 -27.42 -5.57 -9.18
CA THR A 329 -26.38 -4.63 -9.61
C THR A 329 -25.43 -4.38 -8.46
N ILE A 330 -24.14 -4.43 -8.77
CA ILE A 330 -23.05 -4.15 -7.84
C ILE A 330 -22.34 -2.89 -8.29
N HIS A 331 -21.77 -2.17 -7.33
CA HIS A 331 -21.12 -0.88 -7.54
C HIS A 331 -19.73 -0.93 -6.91
N TRP A 332 -18.75 -0.30 -7.54
CA TRP A 332 -17.41 -0.21 -6.96
C TRP A 332 -17.41 0.79 -5.79
N ASN A 333 -17.98 1.98 -6.00
CA ASN A 333 -17.96 3.03 -4.99
C ASN A 333 -19.33 3.46 -4.49
N ASP A 334 -20.21 4.01 -5.34
CA ASP A 334 -21.53 4.49 -4.90
C ASP A 334 -22.51 3.31 -4.75
N ILE A 335 -22.49 2.73 -3.56
CA ILE A 335 -23.35 1.61 -3.17
C ILE A 335 -24.85 1.97 -3.10
N THR A 336 -25.23 3.24 -3.29
CA THR A 336 -26.65 3.64 -3.28
C THR A 336 -27.36 3.38 -4.62
N GLY A 337 -26.59 3.13 -5.68
CA GLY A 337 -27.12 2.91 -7.02
C GLY A 337 -27.72 4.16 -7.68
N GLN A 338 -27.44 5.35 -7.15
CA GLN A 338 -28.00 6.62 -7.61
C GLN A 338 -27.10 7.36 -8.62
N GLN A 339 -26.04 6.72 -9.12
CA GLN A 339 -25.08 7.32 -10.04
C GLN A 339 -25.73 7.87 -11.30
N ALA A 340 -26.87 7.32 -11.74
CA ALA A 340 -27.65 7.81 -12.89
C ALA A 340 -28.45 9.10 -12.62
N VAL A 341 -28.48 9.57 -11.36
CA VAL A 341 -29.19 10.78 -10.92
C VAL A 341 -28.23 11.78 -10.28
N THR A 342 -27.22 11.32 -9.55
CA THR A 342 -26.24 12.15 -8.84
C THR A 342 -24.84 11.54 -8.88
N MET A 343 -23.83 12.39 -9.05
CA MET A 343 -22.42 12.00 -8.96
C MET A 343 -21.82 12.26 -7.57
N ALA A 344 -22.63 12.60 -6.56
CA ALA A 344 -22.13 12.99 -5.24
C ALA A 344 -21.28 11.91 -4.53
N ASN A 345 -21.52 10.65 -4.85
CA ASN A 345 -20.92 9.50 -4.19
C ASN A 345 -19.94 8.73 -5.08
N VAL A 346 -19.62 9.17 -6.30
CA VAL A 346 -18.66 8.44 -7.15
C VAL A 346 -17.26 8.46 -6.53
N GLY A 347 -16.47 7.42 -6.82
CA GLY A 347 -15.09 7.32 -6.36
C GLY A 347 -14.18 8.35 -7.03
N LEU A 348 -12.93 8.42 -6.60
CA LEU A 348 -11.90 9.26 -7.19
C LEU A 348 -10.98 8.41 -8.05
N LEU A 349 -10.72 8.86 -9.27
CA LEU A 349 -9.66 8.32 -10.12
C LEU A 349 -8.59 9.40 -10.31
N LYS A 350 -7.38 9.11 -9.82
CA LYS A 350 -6.21 10.00 -9.92
C LYS A 350 -5.32 9.57 -11.07
N PHE A 351 -4.97 10.51 -11.93
CA PHE A 351 -4.01 10.26 -13.01
C PHE A 351 -2.58 10.26 -12.47
N THR A 352 -1.85 9.20 -12.75
CA THR A 352 -0.44 9.03 -12.36
C THR A 352 0.43 8.85 -13.60
N GLN A 353 1.74 9.06 -13.42
CA GLN A 353 2.72 8.73 -14.46
C GLN A 353 2.77 7.21 -14.66
N ALA A 354 3.19 6.77 -15.85
CA ALA A 354 3.46 5.36 -16.11
C ALA A 354 4.51 4.80 -15.13
N SER A 355 4.23 3.64 -14.54
CA SER A 355 5.22 2.89 -13.77
C SER A 355 6.20 2.18 -14.70
N LEU A 356 7.47 2.08 -14.30
CA LEU A 356 8.39 1.11 -14.89
C LEU A 356 8.03 -0.29 -14.41
N TYR A 357 8.20 -1.26 -15.30
CA TYR A 357 7.92 -2.66 -15.04
C TYR A 357 9.06 -3.55 -15.51
N THR A 358 9.28 -4.65 -14.81
CA THR A 358 10.28 -5.66 -15.16
C THR A 358 9.82 -7.04 -14.70
N GLU A 359 10.52 -8.09 -15.11
CA GLU A 359 10.19 -9.46 -14.73
C GLU A 359 11.28 -10.04 -13.81
N ALA A 360 10.84 -10.74 -12.77
CA ALA A 360 11.70 -11.57 -11.94
C ALA A 360 11.53 -13.02 -12.39
N LYS A 361 12.64 -13.67 -12.77
CA LYS A 361 12.65 -15.08 -13.17
C LYS A 361 12.71 -15.99 -11.96
N LYS A 362 12.05 -17.15 -12.02
CA LYS A 362 12.15 -18.16 -10.98
C LYS A 362 13.57 -18.73 -10.92
N GLY A 363 14.21 -18.65 -9.76
CA GLY A 363 15.60 -19.05 -9.58
C GLY A 363 16.13 -18.76 -8.17
N THR A 364 17.09 -19.58 -7.72
CA THR A 364 17.69 -19.46 -6.39
C THR A 364 19.20 -19.28 -6.53
N PRO A 365 19.73 -18.04 -6.38
CA PRO A 365 21.16 -17.76 -6.34
C PRO A 365 21.77 -18.10 -4.97
N VAL A 366 23.10 -18.05 -4.87
CA VAL A 366 23.82 -18.17 -3.60
C VAL A 366 24.15 -16.77 -3.10
N ILE A 367 23.72 -16.44 -1.87
CA ILE A 367 23.98 -15.10 -1.30
C ILE A 367 25.39 -15.06 -0.72
N ASP A 368 26.37 -14.72 -1.56
CA ASP A 368 27.79 -14.64 -1.18
C ASP A 368 28.53 -13.42 -1.77
N GLY A 369 27.85 -12.60 -2.57
CA GLY A 369 28.42 -11.40 -3.19
C GLY A 369 29.16 -11.66 -4.51
N GLU A 370 29.23 -12.90 -4.99
CA GLU A 370 29.61 -13.24 -6.36
C GLU A 370 28.39 -13.25 -7.28
N VAL A 371 28.59 -13.02 -8.58
CA VAL A 371 27.48 -13.07 -9.55
C VAL A 371 27.35 -14.49 -10.08
N ASP A 372 26.40 -15.26 -9.54
CA ASP A 372 25.97 -16.51 -10.13
C ASP A 372 25.53 -16.34 -11.60
N THR A 373 25.72 -17.39 -12.41
CA THR A 373 25.32 -17.37 -13.82
C THR A 373 23.81 -17.18 -14.02
N ILE A 374 22.99 -17.59 -13.05
CA ILE A 374 21.52 -17.46 -13.13
C ILE A 374 21.06 -16.00 -13.19
N TRP A 375 21.84 -15.07 -12.64
CA TRP A 375 21.57 -13.64 -12.76
C TRP A 375 21.56 -13.15 -14.21
N ASN A 376 22.35 -13.78 -15.09
CA ASN A 376 22.39 -13.41 -16.51
C ASN A 376 21.09 -13.75 -17.26
N GLU A 377 20.23 -14.58 -16.67
CA GLU A 377 18.94 -14.97 -17.24
C GLU A 377 17.79 -14.03 -16.84
N SER A 378 18.05 -13.04 -15.98
CA SER A 378 17.07 -12.02 -15.58
C SER A 378 17.14 -10.77 -16.47
N SER A 379 16.16 -9.88 -16.34
CA SER A 379 16.29 -8.50 -16.84
C SER A 379 17.29 -7.71 -16.01
N MET A 380 18.10 -6.89 -16.68
CA MET A 380 18.96 -5.88 -16.05
C MET A 380 18.29 -4.52 -16.14
N ASN A 381 18.09 -3.88 -14.99
CA ASN A 381 17.43 -2.59 -14.86
C ASN A 381 18.43 -1.56 -14.28
N SER A 382 18.11 -0.27 -14.41
CA SER A 382 18.99 0.84 -14.02
C SER A 382 18.25 1.81 -13.09
N THR A 383 18.95 2.37 -12.09
CA THR A 383 18.41 3.42 -11.20
C THR A 383 18.80 4.83 -11.67
N ASP A 384 19.09 5.02 -12.95
CA ASP A 384 19.68 6.25 -13.52
C ASP A 384 18.75 7.47 -13.60
N ARG A 385 17.63 7.45 -12.87
CA ARG A 385 16.75 8.61 -12.69
C ARG A 385 17.05 9.24 -11.35
N TYR A 386 17.17 10.56 -11.30
CA TYR A 386 17.57 11.26 -10.09
C TYR A 386 16.41 12.05 -9.50
N LEU A 387 16.33 12.09 -8.16
CA LEU A 387 15.40 12.98 -7.48
C LEU A 387 15.71 14.45 -7.83
N ALA A 388 14.67 15.25 -7.99
CA ALA A 388 14.81 16.69 -8.31
C ALA A 388 15.59 17.48 -7.22
N THR A 389 15.66 16.93 -6.00
CA THR A 389 16.44 17.48 -4.88
C THR A 389 17.93 17.17 -4.96
N SER A 390 18.38 16.32 -5.89
CA SER A 390 19.79 15.98 -6.06
C SER A 390 20.54 17.12 -6.77
N PRO A 391 21.48 17.84 -6.10
CA PRO A 391 22.29 18.88 -6.74
C PRO A 391 23.22 18.37 -7.85
N ALA A 392 23.51 17.07 -7.90
CA ALA A 392 24.34 16.43 -8.91
C ALA A 392 23.85 15.01 -9.22
N GLN A 393 24.36 14.43 -10.30
CA GLN A 393 24.22 13.00 -10.61
C GLN A 393 25.44 12.26 -10.05
N GLY A 394 25.28 11.59 -8.91
CA GLY A 394 26.33 10.81 -8.27
C GLY A 394 26.15 9.31 -8.48
N ALA A 395 26.37 8.50 -7.44
CA ALA A 395 26.27 7.05 -7.51
C ALA A 395 24.93 6.55 -8.09
N LYS A 396 24.99 5.48 -8.89
CA LYS A 396 23.82 4.82 -9.48
C LYS A 396 24.03 3.31 -9.54
N GLY A 397 22.94 2.55 -9.61
CA GLY A 397 22.97 1.11 -9.61
C GLY A 397 22.39 0.50 -10.88
N LYS A 398 22.88 -0.70 -11.21
CA LYS A 398 22.17 -1.67 -12.03
C LYS A 398 21.64 -2.78 -11.14
N PHE A 399 20.43 -3.26 -11.39
CA PHE A 399 19.86 -4.32 -10.59
C PHE A 399 19.18 -5.41 -11.39
N ARG A 400 19.11 -6.59 -10.77
CA ARG A 400 18.50 -7.81 -11.26
C ARG A 400 17.66 -8.42 -10.16
N THR A 401 16.57 -9.08 -10.54
CA THR A 401 15.66 -9.74 -9.61
C THR A 401 15.39 -11.18 -10.03
N LEU A 402 15.33 -12.06 -9.03
CA LEU A 402 14.89 -13.45 -9.15
C LEU A 402 13.90 -13.74 -8.02
N TRP A 403 13.16 -14.84 -8.13
CA TRP A 403 12.27 -15.27 -7.06
C TRP A 403 12.25 -16.79 -6.92
N ASP A 404 11.89 -17.28 -5.73
CA ASP A 404 11.45 -18.65 -5.56
C ASP A 404 10.27 -18.74 -4.58
N ASP A 405 9.90 -19.96 -4.18
CA ASP A 405 8.75 -20.20 -3.31
C ASP A 405 8.92 -19.58 -1.90
N GLN A 406 10.13 -19.14 -1.54
CA GLN A 406 10.47 -18.62 -0.21
C GLN A 406 10.99 -17.18 -0.21
N TYR A 407 11.68 -16.75 -1.27
CA TYR A 407 12.41 -15.48 -1.28
C TYR A 407 12.23 -14.68 -2.58
N LEU A 408 12.24 -13.35 -2.44
CA LEU A 408 12.73 -12.43 -3.46
C LEU A 408 14.25 -12.38 -3.39
N TYR A 409 14.92 -12.43 -4.53
CA TYR A 409 16.35 -12.21 -4.64
C TYR A 409 16.63 -10.94 -5.41
N VAL A 410 17.54 -10.12 -4.88
CA VAL A 410 17.95 -8.87 -5.52
C VAL A 410 19.47 -8.77 -5.55
N LEU A 411 20.00 -8.52 -6.75
CA LEU A 411 21.40 -8.17 -6.98
C LEU A 411 21.44 -6.72 -7.44
N VAL A 412 22.23 -5.87 -6.76
CA VAL A 412 22.46 -4.47 -7.13
C VAL A 412 23.96 -4.22 -7.24
N GLU A 413 24.40 -3.75 -8.40
CA GLU A 413 25.78 -3.35 -8.66
C GLU A 413 25.82 -1.83 -8.78
N VAL A 414 26.47 -1.17 -7.81
CA VAL A 414 26.55 0.29 -7.68
C VAL A 414 27.88 0.78 -8.23
N ASP A 415 27.82 1.78 -9.11
CA ASP A 415 28.96 2.56 -9.59
C ASP A 415 29.15 3.74 -8.63
N ASP A 416 30.21 3.66 -7.82
CA ASP A 416 30.53 4.64 -6.77
C ASP A 416 32.03 4.55 -6.37
N PRO A 417 32.89 5.42 -6.89
CA PRO A 417 34.31 5.40 -6.56
C PRO A 417 34.64 5.95 -5.16
N LEU A 418 33.68 6.53 -4.41
CA LEU A 418 33.92 7.29 -3.17
C LEU A 418 33.03 6.86 -2.00
N LEU A 419 33.28 5.66 -1.45
CA LEU A 419 32.47 5.07 -0.38
C LEU A 419 32.59 5.77 0.99
N SER A 420 31.45 6.02 1.64
CA SER A 420 31.27 6.68 2.94
C SER A 420 30.09 6.12 3.74
N ALA A 421 30.33 5.83 5.02
CA ALA A 421 29.33 5.42 6.01
C ALA A 421 29.52 6.18 7.33
N THR A 422 30.00 7.42 7.25
CA THR A 422 30.39 8.21 8.43
C THR A 422 29.22 8.86 9.15
N ASN A 423 28.10 9.11 8.45
CA ASN A 423 26.91 9.72 9.05
C ASN A 423 26.17 8.74 9.99
N ALA A 424 25.61 9.23 11.10
CA ALA A 424 24.84 8.41 12.04
C ALA A 424 23.48 7.96 11.48
N GLN A 425 22.90 8.72 10.53
CA GLN A 425 21.65 8.38 9.87
C GLN A 425 21.92 7.52 8.64
N ALA A 426 21.40 6.30 8.64
CA ALA A 426 21.70 5.30 7.61
C ALA A 426 21.34 5.75 6.18
N HIS A 427 20.29 6.55 6.01
CA HIS A 427 19.87 7.07 4.69
C HIS A 427 20.78 8.18 4.14
N LEU A 428 21.75 8.67 4.93
CA LEU A 428 22.74 9.65 4.50
C LEU A 428 24.11 9.03 4.18
N GLN A 429 24.20 7.70 4.19
CA GLN A 429 25.39 6.92 3.84
C GLN A 429 25.26 6.33 2.44
N ASP A 430 26.37 5.92 1.83
CA ASP A 430 26.34 5.14 0.59
C ASP A 430 25.62 3.82 0.81
N SER A 431 24.45 3.72 0.19
CA SER A 431 23.53 2.63 0.44
C SER A 431 22.58 2.38 -0.71
N VAL A 432 22.18 1.11 -0.81
CA VAL A 432 21.04 0.67 -1.60
C VAL A 432 19.82 0.57 -0.70
N GLU A 433 18.67 1.04 -1.17
CA GLU A 433 17.37 0.81 -0.57
C GLU A 433 16.50 0.00 -1.52
N LEU A 434 15.84 -1.02 -0.97
CA LEU A 434 14.82 -1.81 -1.63
C LEU A 434 13.47 -1.47 -1.01
N PHE A 435 12.49 -1.23 -1.86
CA PHE A 435 11.12 -0.96 -1.46
C PHE A 435 10.21 -2.07 -2.00
N ILE A 436 9.36 -2.59 -1.13
CA ILE A 436 8.53 -3.78 -1.38
C ILE A 436 7.09 -3.45 -1.03
N ASP A 437 6.19 -3.83 -1.91
CA ASP A 437 4.73 -3.82 -1.76
C ASP A 437 4.20 -5.14 -2.35
N GLU A 438 4.05 -6.17 -1.52
CA GLU A 438 3.87 -7.56 -2.00
C GLU A 438 2.53 -7.75 -2.74
N ASN A 439 1.50 -7.03 -2.31
CA ASN A 439 0.15 -7.08 -2.84
C ASN A 439 -0.08 -6.09 -4.00
N ASN A 440 0.86 -5.18 -4.22
CA ASN A 440 0.84 -4.12 -5.23
C ASN A 440 -0.42 -3.23 -5.14
N HIS A 441 -0.84 -2.89 -3.93
CA HIS A 441 -1.98 -2.01 -3.68
C HIS A 441 -1.67 -0.55 -3.98
N LYS A 442 -0.38 -0.16 -4.08
CA LYS A 442 0.03 1.20 -4.43
C LYS A 442 -0.57 2.23 -3.45
N SER A 443 -0.52 1.89 -2.17
CA SER A 443 -1.10 2.60 -1.05
C SER A 443 -0.32 3.89 -0.71
N SER A 444 -1.01 4.89 -0.16
CA SER A 444 -0.38 6.15 0.26
C SER A 444 0.32 6.07 1.63
N LEU A 445 0.29 4.90 2.25
CA LEU A 445 0.89 4.54 3.53
C LEU A 445 1.17 3.05 3.56
N TYR A 446 2.29 2.66 4.15
CA TYR A 446 2.65 1.26 4.30
C TYR A 446 1.57 0.44 5.00
N GLU A 447 1.17 -0.63 4.32
CA GLU A 447 0.37 -1.74 4.77
C GLU A 447 1.27 -2.82 5.42
N ASN A 448 0.68 -3.96 5.74
CA ASN A 448 1.37 -5.00 6.50
C ASN A 448 2.32 -5.88 5.68
N ASP A 449 2.31 -5.75 4.36
CA ASP A 449 3.22 -6.39 3.43
C ASP A 449 4.28 -5.43 2.89
N ASP A 450 4.17 -4.14 3.22
CA ASP A 450 5.08 -3.12 2.75
C ASP A 450 6.36 -3.02 3.59
N ALA A 451 7.50 -2.86 2.91
CA ALA A 451 8.79 -2.74 3.56
C ALA A 451 9.77 -1.83 2.81
N GLN A 452 10.63 -1.18 3.60
CA GLN A 452 11.86 -0.56 3.14
C GLN A 452 13.02 -1.27 3.80
N ILE A 453 13.99 -1.72 3.00
CA ILE A 453 15.21 -2.38 3.48
C ILE A 453 16.41 -1.66 2.89
N ARG A 454 17.34 -1.21 3.74
CA ARG A 454 18.54 -0.47 3.34
C ARG A 454 19.80 -1.22 3.72
N PHE A 455 20.73 -1.28 2.78
CA PHE A 455 22.04 -1.90 2.89
C PHE A 455 23.11 -0.86 2.56
N ASN A 456 23.99 -0.52 3.50
CA ASN A 456 25.16 0.28 3.15
C ASN A 456 26.28 -0.58 2.56
N TYR A 457 27.34 0.07 2.04
CA TYR A 457 28.49 -0.63 1.45
C TYR A 457 29.24 -1.57 2.43
N LEU A 458 29.00 -1.45 3.74
CA LEU A 458 29.54 -2.31 4.81
C LEU A 458 28.59 -3.46 5.22
N ASN A 459 27.49 -3.66 4.49
CA ASN A 459 26.42 -4.61 4.80
C ASN A 459 25.73 -4.34 6.16
N GLN A 460 25.73 -3.09 6.63
CA GLN A 460 24.90 -2.68 7.75
C GLN A 460 23.48 -2.43 7.26
N ILE A 461 22.52 -3.02 7.98
CA ILE A 461 21.12 -3.06 7.58
C ILE A 461 20.30 -2.13 8.47
N SER A 462 19.44 -1.33 7.86
CA SER A 462 18.32 -0.66 8.51
C SER A 462 17.04 -0.96 7.74
N SER A 463 15.90 -0.99 8.41
CA SER A 463 14.61 -1.26 7.76
C SER A 463 13.47 -0.48 8.41
N ARG A 464 12.37 -0.37 7.67
CA ARG A 464 11.09 0.19 8.08
C ARG A 464 9.95 -0.67 7.50
N GLY A 465 8.78 -0.63 8.12
CA GLY A 465 7.65 -1.48 7.75
C GLY A 465 7.59 -2.74 8.60
N THR A 466 6.87 -3.75 8.12
CA THR A 466 6.54 -4.97 8.87
C THR A 466 7.58 -6.09 8.72
N PHE A 467 8.57 -5.90 7.86
CA PHE A 467 9.61 -6.90 7.59
C PHE A 467 10.50 -7.19 8.82
N LEU A 468 10.72 -8.48 9.10
CA LEU A 468 11.55 -8.94 10.23
C LEU A 468 12.99 -9.22 9.80
N ARG A 469 13.97 -8.81 10.62
CA ARG A 469 15.40 -8.93 10.29
C ARG A 469 15.90 -10.38 10.19
N ASP A 470 15.27 -11.32 10.87
CA ASP A 470 15.58 -12.76 10.79
C ASP A 470 15.13 -13.42 9.47
N GLN A 471 14.37 -12.68 8.66
CA GLN A 471 13.89 -13.10 7.35
C GLN A 471 14.76 -12.59 6.18
N LEU A 472 15.91 -11.97 6.48
CA LEU A 472 16.84 -11.41 5.51
C LEU A 472 18.19 -12.14 5.52
N ARG A 473 18.71 -12.43 4.33
CA ARG A 473 20.13 -12.75 4.13
C ARG A 473 20.71 -11.74 3.16
N SER A 474 21.87 -11.18 3.46
CA SER A 474 22.54 -10.26 2.54
C SER A 474 24.05 -10.27 2.68
N VAL A 475 24.71 -9.93 1.59
CA VAL A 475 26.14 -9.64 1.51
C VAL A 475 26.34 -8.34 0.75
N THR A 476 27.30 -7.53 1.20
CA THR A 476 27.82 -6.40 0.43
C THR A 476 29.31 -6.60 0.18
N LYS A 477 29.77 -6.40 -1.06
CA LYS A 477 31.16 -6.56 -1.47
C LYS A 477 31.64 -5.36 -2.28
N THR A 478 32.78 -4.78 -1.91
CA THR A 478 33.44 -3.72 -2.70
C THR A 478 33.95 -4.29 -4.03
N VAL A 479 33.73 -3.56 -5.12
CA VAL A 479 34.19 -3.89 -6.47
C VAL A 479 35.41 -3.05 -6.81
N TYR A 480 36.47 -3.71 -7.29
CA TYR A 480 37.74 -3.08 -7.63
C TYR A 480 38.04 -3.24 -9.12
N GLY A 481 38.68 -2.22 -9.71
CA GLY A 481 39.22 -2.28 -11.06
C GLY A 481 40.57 -3.01 -11.09
N GLU A 482 41.12 -3.19 -12.30
CA GLU A 482 42.44 -3.83 -12.50
C GLU A 482 43.55 -3.13 -11.71
N ASP A 483 43.47 -1.80 -11.61
CA ASP A 483 44.42 -0.95 -10.88
C ASP A 483 44.16 -0.91 -9.36
N HIS A 484 43.28 -1.78 -8.84
CA HIS A 484 42.86 -1.84 -7.43
C HIS A 484 42.20 -0.56 -6.90
N ASN A 485 41.75 0.33 -7.80
CA ASN A 485 40.87 1.43 -7.46
C ASN A 485 39.46 0.91 -7.17
N ILE A 486 38.75 1.57 -6.25
CA ILE A 486 37.35 1.27 -5.99
C ILE A 486 36.53 1.74 -7.19
N LEU A 487 35.72 0.83 -7.74
CA LEU A 487 34.71 1.16 -8.77
C LEU A 487 33.33 1.33 -8.14
N GLY A 488 33.10 0.72 -6.98
CA GLY A 488 31.78 0.69 -6.37
C GLY A 488 31.62 -0.48 -5.41
N TYR A 489 30.39 -0.94 -5.27
CA TYR A 489 30.05 -2.08 -4.43
C TYR A 489 28.85 -2.83 -4.98
N ARG A 490 28.72 -4.08 -4.56
CA ARG A 490 27.62 -4.97 -4.91
C ARG A 490 26.86 -5.37 -3.67
N VAL A 491 25.55 -5.27 -3.72
CA VAL A 491 24.63 -5.80 -2.71
C VAL A 491 23.91 -7.01 -3.31
N GLU A 492 23.90 -8.11 -2.56
CA GLU A 492 23.08 -9.28 -2.87
C GLU A 492 22.20 -9.61 -1.66
N ALA A 493 20.90 -9.79 -1.88
CA ALA A 493 19.93 -9.99 -0.82
C ALA A 493 18.90 -11.08 -1.17
N ALA A 494 18.56 -11.90 -0.18
CA ALA A 494 17.41 -12.79 -0.18
C ALA A 494 16.42 -12.36 0.90
N ILE A 495 15.21 -12.02 0.48
CA ILE A 495 14.17 -11.37 1.30
C ILE A 495 12.99 -12.32 1.34
N ARG A 496 12.67 -12.86 2.52
CA ARG A 496 11.59 -13.85 2.63
C ARG A 496 10.23 -13.20 2.41
N TRP A 497 9.32 -13.90 1.76
CA TRP A 497 7.91 -13.49 1.66
C TRP A 497 7.25 -13.41 3.03
N ASN A 498 6.44 -12.36 3.23
CA ASN A 498 5.74 -12.10 4.48
C ASN A 498 4.28 -12.54 4.42
N THR A 499 3.53 -12.08 3.42
CA THR A 499 2.07 -12.20 3.34
C THR A 499 1.60 -13.01 2.14
N ILE A 500 2.42 -13.08 1.08
CA ILE A 500 2.05 -13.77 -0.15
C ILE A 500 2.57 -15.21 -0.22
N THR A 501 1.88 -16.03 -1.03
CA THR A 501 2.45 -17.25 -1.61
C THR A 501 2.75 -16.94 -3.08
N PRO A 502 4.03 -16.79 -3.47
CA PRO A 502 4.40 -16.34 -4.80
C PRO A 502 4.02 -17.39 -5.85
N LYS A 503 3.69 -16.93 -7.06
CA LYS A 503 3.44 -17.79 -8.23
C LYS A 503 3.73 -17.03 -9.51
N ALA A 504 3.90 -17.75 -10.61
CA ALA A 504 3.98 -17.14 -11.94
C ALA A 504 2.76 -16.24 -12.20
N GLY A 505 3.01 -15.06 -12.77
CA GLY A 505 2.02 -14.02 -13.02
C GLY A 505 1.68 -13.15 -11.82
N HIS A 506 2.24 -13.41 -10.64
CA HIS A 506 2.11 -12.50 -9.50
C HIS A 506 2.79 -11.15 -9.83
N VAL A 507 2.15 -10.05 -9.43
CA VAL A 507 2.67 -8.69 -9.58
C VAL A 507 2.89 -8.08 -8.20
N MET A 508 4.01 -7.39 -8.06
CA MET A 508 4.46 -6.80 -6.80
C MET A 508 4.96 -5.39 -7.07
N GLY A 509 4.61 -4.46 -6.18
CA GLY A 509 5.20 -3.13 -6.19
C GLY A 509 6.65 -3.20 -5.72
N PHE A 510 7.55 -2.57 -6.47
CA PHE A 510 8.98 -2.66 -6.19
C PHE A 510 9.70 -1.37 -6.57
N ASP A 511 10.75 -1.01 -5.83
CA ASP A 511 11.66 0.04 -6.23
C ASP A 511 13.07 -0.18 -5.69
N VAL A 512 14.06 0.41 -6.37
CA VAL A 512 15.47 0.39 -5.97
C VAL A 512 16.02 1.80 -5.99
N GLN A 513 16.62 2.21 -4.88
CA GLN A 513 17.26 3.51 -4.71
C GLN A 513 18.72 3.35 -4.32
N VAL A 514 19.57 4.24 -4.82
CA VAL A 514 20.97 4.40 -4.42
C VAL A 514 21.13 5.78 -3.81
N ASN A 515 21.54 5.83 -2.54
CA ASN A 515 21.99 7.04 -1.88
C ASN A 515 23.49 7.19 -2.06
N ASP A 516 23.91 8.42 -2.33
CA ASP A 516 25.30 8.81 -2.60
C ASP A 516 25.77 9.86 -1.58
N ASP A 517 26.84 9.55 -0.84
CA ASP A 517 27.62 10.46 -0.01
C ASP A 517 29.05 10.56 -0.58
N PRO A 518 29.44 11.70 -1.19
CA PRO A 518 30.71 11.84 -1.90
C PRO A 518 31.91 12.01 -0.94
N GLY A 519 31.88 11.35 0.22
CA GLY A 519 32.92 11.38 1.25
C GLY A 519 32.84 12.57 2.21
N ILE A 520 31.70 13.27 2.28
CA ILE A 520 31.53 14.47 3.10
C ILE A 520 30.62 14.25 4.32
N GLY A 521 30.06 13.06 4.47
CA GLY A 521 29.15 12.72 5.55
C GLY A 521 27.73 13.24 5.34
N THR A 522 27.36 13.58 4.10
CA THR A 522 26.01 14.05 3.76
C THR A 522 25.60 13.54 2.38
N ARG A 523 24.36 13.06 2.29
CA ARG A 523 23.76 12.64 1.00
C ARG A 523 23.76 13.79 0.01
N ASN A 524 24.41 13.58 -1.13
CA ASN A 524 24.51 14.53 -2.23
C ASN A 524 23.61 14.16 -3.40
N SER A 525 23.34 12.88 -3.64
CA SER A 525 22.43 12.48 -4.70
C SER A 525 21.63 11.23 -4.35
N VAL A 526 20.51 11.07 -5.05
CA VAL A 526 19.63 9.91 -4.96
C VAL A 526 19.26 9.49 -6.37
N ALA A 527 19.76 8.33 -6.78
CA ALA A 527 19.41 7.66 -8.02
C ALA A 527 18.34 6.59 -7.72
N ILE A 528 17.29 6.48 -8.54
CA ILE A 528 16.13 5.63 -8.27
C ILE A 528 15.58 5.02 -9.56
N TRP A 529 14.98 3.83 -9.47
CA TRP A 529 14.39 3.17 -10.63
C TRP A 529 13.04 3.78 -11.02
N ASN A 530 12.09 3.95 -10.09
CA ASN A 530 10.76 4.45 -10.43
C ASN A 530 10.31 5.74 -9.72
N ASN A 531 10.31 5.76 -8.39
CA ASN A 531 9.61 6.75 -7.58
C ASN A 531 10.40 8.07 -7.41
N LEU A 532 10.06 9.09 -8.18
CA LEU A 532 10.77 10.38 -8.14
C LEU A 532 10.32 11.35 -7.02
N THR A 533 9.60 10.88 -6.01
CA THR A 533 8.97 11.76 -4.99
C THR A 533 9.74 11.89 -3.67
N ASP A 534 10.80 11.12 -3.44
CA ASP A 534 11.48 10.94 -2.13
C ASP A 534 10.54 10.47 -1.00
N MET A 535 9.38 9.90 -1.36
CA MET A 535 8.36 9.43 -0.41
C MET A 535 8.25 7.91 -0.33
N GLY A 536 9.10 7.17 -1.05
CA GLY A 536 9.02 5.71 -1.12
C GLY A 536 9.13 5.01 0.24
N TRP A 537 9.71 5.67 1.24
CA TRP A 537 9.83 5.18 2.62
C TRP A 537 8.51 5.20 3.43
N VAL A 538 7.44 5.79 2.88
CA VAL A 538 6.08 5.76 3.46
C VAL A 538 4.97 5.45 2.46
N ASP A 539 5.15 5.76 1.18
CA ASP A 539 4.10 5.76 0.16
C ASP A 539 4.52 4.86 -0.99
N THR A 540 3.76 3.78 -1.24
CA THR A 540 4.05 2.78 -2.26
C THR A 540 3.44 3.15 -3.61
N SER A 541 2.61 4.20 -3.68
CA SER A 541 1.90 4.60 -4.90
C SER A 541 2.83 4.99 -6.06
N GLY A 542 4.08 5.34 -5.76
CA GLY A 542 5.11 5.66 -6.74
C GLY A 542 6.03 4.49 -7.12
N PHE A 543 5.88 3.30 -6.54
CA PHE A 543 6.75 2.16 -6.85
C PHE A 543 6.53 1.65 -8.27
N GLY A 544 7.59 1.09 -8.88
CA GLY A 544 7.45 0.34 -10.12
C GLY A 544 6.79 -1.01 -9.86
N VAL A 545 6.85 -1.91 -10.85
CA VAL A 545 6.23 -3.25 -10.75
C VAL A 545 7.21 -4.34 -11.18
N ILE A 546 7.32 -5.39 -10.38
CA ILE A 546 7.93 -6.65 -10.81
C ILE A 546 6.85 -7.71 -11.03
N ARG A 547 6.97 -8.47 -12.12
CA ARG A 547 6.09 -9.61 -12.42
C ARG A 547 6.88 -10.92 -12.37
N PHE A 548 6.32 -11.94 -11.74
CA PHE A 548 7.00 -13.23 -11.57
C PHE A 548 6.80 -14.13 -12.78
N VAL A 549 7.88 -14.70 -13.32
CA VAL A 549 7.84 -15.63 -14.46
C VAL A 549 8.62 -16.91 -14.17
N GLU A 550 8.18 -18.03 -14.75
CA GLU A 550 8.89 -19.32 -14.67
C GLU A 550 9.92 -19.54 -15.80
N GLY A 551 9.70 -18.92 -16.96
CA GLY A 551 10.47 -19.14 -18.19
C GLY A 551 11.54 -18.09 -18.47
N GLU A 552 11.94 -17.97 -19.73
CA GLU A 552 12.77 -16.85 -20.19
C GLU A 552 12.07 -15.51 -19.93
N VAL A 553 12.84 -14.52 -19.49
CA VAL A 553 12.35 -13.16 -19.35
C VAL A 553 12.11 -12.57 -20.72
N SER A 554 10.96 -11.93 -20.90
CA SER A 554 10.63 -11.25 -22.15
C SER A 554 11.60 -10.08 -22.37
N VAL A 555 12.51 -10.25 -23.32
CA VAL A 555 13.43 -9.18 -23.75
C VAL A 555 12.61 -8.12 -24.48
N GLY A 556 12.14 -7.09 -23.76
CA GLY A 556 11.35 -6.02 -24.38
C GLY A 556 10.64 -5.00 -23.47
N THR A 557 10.89 -4.97 -22.16
CA THR A 557 10.16 -4.07 -21.25
C THR A 557 11.04 -3.01 -20.61
N THR A 558 11.83 -2.30 -21.42
CA THR A 558 12.22 -0.92 -21.11
C THR A 558 11.42 -0.03 -22.05
N ALA A 559 10.34 0.55 -21.51
CA ALA A 559 9.57 1.62 -22.14
C ALA A 559 9.28 1.43 -23.64
N ALA A 560 8.22 0.68 -23.98
CA ALA A 560 7.48 1.08 -25.17
C ALA A 560 6.94 2.49 -24.87
N VAL A 561 7.55 3.49 -25.52
CA VAL A 561 7.32 4.94 -25.39
C VAL A 561 8.16 5.61 -24.29
N LEU A 562 9.45 5.88 -24.56
CA LEU A 562 10.06 7.23 -24.62
C LEU A 562 11.58 7.12 -24.89
N THR A 563 11.95 7.47 -26.13
CA THR A 563 13.26 7.80 -26.73
C THR A 563 14.56 7.73 -25.91
N GLY A 564 15.58 7.03 -26.43
CA GLY A 564 16.97 7.51 -26.40
C GLY A 564 18.11 6.51 -26.16
N ASP A 565 18.54 5.81 -27.20
CA ASP A 565 19.93 5.35 -27.47
C ASP A 565 20.60 4.29 -26.57
N ASP A 566 20.15 3.03 -26.70
CA ASP A 566 20.91 1.82 -26.29
C ASP A 566 22.02 1.47 -27.31
N ARG A 567 22.99 2.36 -27.52
CA ARG A 567 24.20 2.05 -28.33
C ARG A 567 25.50 2.53 -27.69
N ALA A 568 25.86 1.87 -26.61
CA ALA A 568 27.24 1.53 -26.26
C ALA A 568 27.17 0.34 -25.30
N TRP A 569 28.25 -0.45 -25.17
CA TRP A 569 28.35 -1.60 -24.25
C TRP A 569 27.84 -2.96 -24.79
N GLN A 570 28.26 -3.30 -26.00
CA GLN A 570 28.67 -4.68 -26.32
C GLN A 570 30.13 -4.62 -26.83
N ALA A 571 30.96 -5.56 -26.36
CA ALA A 571 32.44 -5.57 -26.35
C ALA A 571 33.03 -4.67 -25.25
N ASP A 572 33.77 -5.17 -24.26
CA ASP A 572 34.84 -6.20 -24.34
C ASP A 572 34.70 -7.37 -23.36
#